data_AF-A0A5C3NK44-F1
#
_entry.id   AF-A0A5C3NK44-F1
#
_cell.length_a   1.000
_cell.length_b   1.000
_cell.length_c   1.000
_cell.angle_alpha   90.00
_cell.angle_beta   90.00
_cell.angle_gamma   90.00
#
_symmetry.space_group_name_H-M   'P 1'
#
loop_
_entity.id
_entity.type
_entity.pdbx_description
1 polymer ?
#
loop_
_entity_poly.entity_id
_entity_poly.type
_entity_poly.pdbx_seq_one_letter_code
_entity_poly.pdbx_strand_id
1 'polypeptide(L)'
;MRSLSKVSVQLTPAQKHLYATETQVNFRLIAKLVATRSRRILTAADLVSADLQAELAEYSQFVELSYDAMPVETVYQKMDVLSRPNFPLEQSDAVLETKLLKSLHGRVANLHAFLAYRPSKKQLVLAISGTHNIKQVFQDLRAIRKPYRQGKGCAVHTGFWKLYKGIKEAAMESLHDTLQPLSQDVQEIVITGHSMGGAVGSLLALDLLLNQAELLGGRRLKLIFYGAPRVGNAKLAELWSDATQKYRSEHGEGSLTECLVKGYNDGVPSLPPYKLGYRHVTKSQLYSVGGRLYHIPPSECEHGLFDISEDAKAAGTAVLYPRGGHNYYSERDWERIMRRLAWLVDNMDRYPDWEKRYYKEVIGPEQAWQRKIAGSKPKYA
;
A
#
# COMPACT_ATOMS: atom_id res chain seq x y z
N MET A 1 -12.52 34.59 -8.35
CA MET A 1 -12.21 34.06 -7.00
C MET A 1 -13.51 33.67 -6.31
N ARG A 2 -13.93 32.40 -6.39
CA ARG A 2 -15.03 31.90 -5.56
C ARG A 2 -14.42 31.35 -4.27
N SER A 3 -14.77 32.00 -3.16
CA SER A 3 -14.47 31.60 -1.80
C SER A 3 -14.95 30.17 -1.56
N LEU A 4 -14.03 29.21 -1.52
CA LEU A 4 -14.29 27.86 -1.03
C LEU A 4 -14.53 27.98 0.48
N SER A 5 -15.77 27.77 0.92
CA SER A 5 -16.05 27.53 2.33
C SER A 5 -15.18 26.36 2.78
N LYS A 6 -14.28 26.62 3.74
CA LYS A 6 -13.60 25.57 4.49
C LYS A 6 -14.69 24.85 5.28
N VAL A 7 -15.30 23.80 4.72
CA VAL A 7 -16.04 22.84 5.53
C VAL A 7 -14.98 22.14 6.38
N SER A 8 -14.78 22.66 7.59
CA SER A 8 -13.94 21.99 8.58
C SER A 8 -14.65 20.70 8.94
N VAL A 9 -14.10 19.56 8.50
CA VAL A 9 -14.60 18.25 8.91
C VAL A 9 -14.61 18.21 10.44
N GLN A 10 -15.80 18.13 11.03
CA GLN A 10 -15.95 18.07 12.48
C GLN A 10 -15.52 16.68 12.95
N LEU A 11 -14.35 16.63 13.59
CA LEU A 11 -13.79 15.38 14.08
C LEU A 11 -14.43 14.96 15.40
N THR A 12 -14.71 13.68 15.54
CA THR A 12 -15.05 13.07 16.83
C THR A 12 -13.85 13.18 17.79
N PRO A 13 -14.05 13.13 19.11
CA PRO A 13 -12.95 13.07 20.07
C PRO A 13 -11.96 11.94 19.79
N ALA A 14 -12.43 10.77 19.35
CA ALA A 14 -11.59 9.62 19.00
C ALA A 14 -10.67 9.94 17.81
N GLN A 15 -11.24 10.54 16.76
CA GLN A 15 -10.47 10.98 15.59
C GLN A 15 -9.47 12.09 15.96
N LYS A 16 -9.84 13.04 16.82
CA LYS A 16 -8.90 14.08 17.29
C LYS A 16 -7.70 13.47 18.01
N HIS A 17 -7.93 12.49 18.88
CA HIS A 17 -6.86 11.78 19.58
C HIS A 17 -5.99 10.99 18.60
N LEU A 18 -6.60 10.21 17.71
CA LEU A 18 -5.91 9.47 16.65
C LEU A 18 -4.98 10.38 15.83
N TYR A 19 -5.47 11.52 15.35
CA TYR A 19 -4.62 12.43 14.56
C TYR A 19 -3.57 13.17 15.40
N ALA A 20 -3.73 13.23 16.72
CA ALA A 20 -2.72 13.80 17.60
C ALA A 20 -1.58 12.81 17.90
N THR A 21 -1.79 11.51 17.67
CA THR A 21 -0.77 10.46 17.86
C THR A 21 -0.03 10.09 16.58
N GLU A 22 -0.35 10.72 15.44
CA GLU A 22 0.42 10.59 14.20
C GLU A 22 1.83 11.14 14.37
N THR A 23 2.82 10.29 14.10
CA THR A 23 4.23 10.65 14.05
C THR A 23 4.79 10.54 12.63
N GLN A 24 4.19 9.69 11.78
CA GLN A 24 4.58 9.54 10.40
C GLN A 24 3.91 10.58 9.48
N VAL A 25 4.54 10.79 8.33
CA VAL A 25 4.11 11.80 7.37
C VAL A 25 2.96 11.27 6.54
N ASN A 26 1.80 11.91 6.64
CA ASN A 26 0.60 11.52 5.88
C ASN A 26 0.43 12.22 4.52
N PHE A 27 1.39 13.06 4.12
CA PHE A 27 1.44 13.76 2.81
C PHE A 27 0.22 14.64 2.46
N ARG A 28 -0.65 14.96 3.41
CA ARG A 28 -1.85 15.81 3.20
C ARG A 28 -1.52 17.21 2.67
N LEU A 29 -0.44 17.82 3.14
CA LEU A 29 0.01 19.12 2.62
C LEU A 29 0.49 19.00 1.16
N ILE A 30 1.20 17.93 0.83
CA ILE A 30 1.62 17.64 -0.54
C ILE A 30 0.39 17.43 -1.42
N ALA A 31 -0.59 16.64 -0.99
CA ALA A 31 -1.85 16.45 -1.72
C ALA A 31 -2.50 17.80 -2.05
N LYS A 32 -2.60 18.69 -1.07
CA LYS A 32 -3.15 20.05 -1.26
C LYS A 32 -2.38 20.88 -2.30
N LEU A 33 -1.06 20.70 -2.41
CA LEU A 33 -0.20 21.49 -3.28
C LEU A 33 -0.08 20.94 -4.70
N VAL A 34 -0.01 19.61 -4.86
CA VAL A 34 0.35 18.98 -6.14
C VAL A 34 -0.72 18.05 -6.71
N ALA A 35 -1.68 17.58 -5.91
CA ALA A 35 -2.74 16.72 -6.43
C ALA A 35 -3.71 17.55 -7.28
N THR A 36 -3.99 17.05 -8.48
CA THR A 36 -5.03 17.61 -9.33
C THR A 36 -6.37 16.97 -9.00
N ARG A 37 -7.41 17.81 -8.94
CA ARG A 37 -8.79 17.36 -8.76
C ARG A 37 -9.42 17.07 -10.12
N SER A 38 -10.04 15.90 -10.26
CA SER A 38 -10.81 15.56 -11.46
C SER A 38 -12.13 16.33 -11.49
N ARG A 39 -12.65 16.59 -12.70
CA ARG A 39 -14.03 17.09 -12.89
C ARG A 39 -15.07 15.97 -12.85
N ARG A 40 -14.64 14.72 -13.01
CA ARG A 40 -15.50 13.54 -12.86
C ARG A 40 -15.81 13.35 -11.38
N ILE A 41 -17.11 13.39 -11.07
CA ILE A 41 -17.64 12.98 -9.76
C ILE A 41 -17.82 11.46 -9.81
N LEU A 42 -17.28 10.70 -8.87
CA LEU A 42 -17.50 9.25 -8.81
C LEU A 42 -18.86 8.95 -8.16
N THR A 43 -19.60 8.00 -8.71
CA THR A 43 -20.98 7.66 -8.32
C THR A 43 -21.10 6.21 -7.87
N ALA A 44 -22.31 5.76 -7.53
CA ALA A 44 -22.57 4.37 -7.13
C ALA A 44 -22.18 3.36 -8.22
N ALA A 45 -22.19 3.76 -9.50
CA ALA A 45 -21.74 2.91 -10.62
C ALA A 45 -20.23 2.67 -10.61
N ASP A 46 -19.45 3.54 -9.96
CA ASP A 46 -18.01 3.37 -9.82
C ASP A 46 -17.65 2.55 -8.57
N LEU A 47 -18.60 2.16 -7.73
CA LEU A 47 -18.32 1.40 -6.51
C LEU A 47 -17.64 0.06 -6.82
N VAL A 48 -16.58 -0.22 -6.09
CA VAL A 48 -15.90 -1.51 -6.12
C VAL A 48 -16.75 -2.54 -5.36
N SER A 49 -16.77 -3.78 -5.85
CA SER A 49 -17.47 -4.87 -5.19
C SER A 49 -16.93 -5.15 -3.78
N ALA A 50 -17.78 -5.66 -2.89
CA ALA A 50 -17.37 -6.03 -1.53
C ALA A 50 -16.23 -7.07 -1.55
N ASP A 51 -16.29 -8.05 -2.46
CA ASP A 51 -15.28 -9.10 -2.59
C ASP A 51 -13.92 -8.53 -2.98
N LEU A 52 -13.87 -7.60 -3.94
CA LEU A 52 -12.60 -6.97 -4.34
C LEU A 52 -12.08 -6.06 -3.22
N GLN A 53 -12.96 -5.33 -2.52
CA GLN A 53 -12.55 -4.53 -1.36
C GLN A 53 -11.96 -5.41 -0.24
N ALA A 54 -12.58 -6.57 0.05
CA ALA A 54 -12.06 -7.53 1.01
C ALA A 54 -10.71 -8.12 0.55
N GLU A 55 -10.58 -8.48 -0.73
CA GLU A 55 -9.32 -8.98 -1.29
C GLU A 55 -8.18 -7.95 -1.15
N LEU A 56 -8.46 -6.68 -1.46
CA LEU A 56 -7.49 -5.58 -1.27
C LEU A 56 -7.20 -5.31 0.20
N ALA A 57 -8.12 -5.61 1.13
CA ALA A 57 -7.83 -5.55 2.55
C ALA A 57 -6.86 -6.65 2.99
N GLU A 58 -6.99 -7.87 2.46
CA GLU A 58 -6.05 -8.96 2.74
C GLU A 58 -4.61 -8.61 2.31
N TYR A 59 -4.41 -8.14 1.08
CA TYR A 59 -3.05 -7.82 0.61
C TYR A 59 -2.41 -6.67 1.39
N SER A 60 -3.20 -5.76 1.95
CA SER A 60 -2.68 -4.69 2.81
C SER A 60 -1.98 -5.22 4.08
N GLN A 61 -2.40 -6.36 4.60
CA GLN A 61 -1.80 -6.99 5.79
C GLN A 61 -0.36 -7.45 5.52
N PHE A 62 -0.08 -7.97 4.32
CA PHE A 62 1.28 -8.31 3.90
C PHE A 62 2.14 -7.07 3.74
N VAL A 63 1.57 -5.98 3.22
CA VAL A 63 2.29 -4.71 3.08
C VAL A 63 2.64 -4.13 4.45
N GLU A 64 1.75 -4.20 5.43
CA GLU A 64 2.03 -3.77 6.81
C GLU A 64 3.25 -4.47 7.39
N LEU A 65 3.33 -5.80 7.24
CA LEU A 65 4.47 -6.59 7.71
C LEU A 65 5.75 -6.33 6.93
N SER A 66 5.64 -5.93 5.66
CA SER A 66 6.84 -5.64 4.87
C SER A 66 7.67 -4.51 5.46
N TYR A 67 7.09 -3.60 6.24
CA TYR A 67 7.84 -2.53 6.91
C TYR A 67 8.81 -3.00 7.99
N ASP A 68 8.77 -4.27 8.39
CA ASP A 68 9.75 -4.90 9.28
C ASP A 68 9.93 -4.18 10.63
N ALA A 69 8.86 -3.57 11.14
CA ALA A 69 8.85 -2.96 12.48
C ALA A 69 9.17 -3.98 13.59
N MET A 70 8.85 -5.24 13.31
CA MET A 70 9.40 -6.43 13.93
C MET A 70 9.89 -7.32 12.79
N PRO A 71 11.09 -7.94 12.87
CA PRO A 71 11.57 -8.86 11.85
C PRO A 71 10.49 -9.87 11.48
N VAL A 72 10.18 -10.01 10.19
CA VAL A 72 9.07 -10.85 9.73
C VAL A 72 9.20 -12.30 10.21
N GLU A 73 10.41 -12.84 10.34
CA GLU A 73 10.66 -14.15 10.94
C GLU A 73 10.15 -14.23 12.38
N THR A 74 10.43 -13.20 13.18
CA THR A 74 9.95 -13.11 14.57
C THR A 74 8.42 -12.98 14.62
N VAL A 75 7.83 -12.25 13.67
CA VAL A 75 6.37 -12.17 13.55
C VAL A 75 5.77 -13.57 13.35
N TYR A 76 6.29 -14.35 12.39
CA TYR A 76 5.81 -15.70 12.14
C TYR A 76 6.08 -16.67 13.29
N GLN A 77 7.18 -16.52 14.02
CA GLN A 77 7.48 -17.33 15.22
C GLN A 77 6.56 -17.01 16.40
N LYS A 78 6.11 -15.75 16.52
CA LYS A 78 5.30 -15.27 17.66
C LYS A 78 3.83 -15.06 17.26
N MET A 79 3.37 -15.67 16.17
CA MET A 79 2.05 -15.41 15.60
C MET A 79 0.91 -15.62 16.60
N ASP A 80 0.96 -16.68 17.42
CA ASP A 80 -0.03 -17.00 18.47
C ASP A 80 -0.15 -15.92 19.57
N VAL A 81 0.90 -15.12 19.76
CA VAL A 81 0.89 -14.00 20.70
C VAL A 81 0.37 -12.75 20.00
N LEU A 82 0.87 -12.49 18.78
CA LEU A 82 0.60 -11.27 18.04
C LEU A 82 -0.84 -11.19 17.50
N SER A 83 -1.53 -12.32 17.35
CA SER A 83 -2.92 -12.42 16.89
C SER A 83 -3.97 -12.35 18.02
N ARG A 84 -3.54 -12.30 19.29
CA ARG A 84 -4.47 -12.22 20.43
C ARG A 84 -5.31 -10.94 20.41
N PRO A 85 -6.47 -10.91 21.09
CA PRO A 85 -7.26 -9.69 21.21
C PRO A 85 -6.44 -8.51 21.76
N ASN A 86 -6.55 -7.35 21.12
CA ASN A 86 -5.79 -6.12 21.33
C ASN A 86 -4.32 -6.15 20.90
N PHE A 87 -3.80 -7.24 20.35
CA PHE A 87 -2.44 -7.29 19.80
C PHE A 87 -2.39 -6.79 18.34
N PRO A 88 -1.19 -6.53 17.78
CA PRO A 88 -1.07 -5.85 16.49
C PRO A 88 -1.70 -6.60 15.31
N LEU A 89 -1.79 -7.94 15.37
CA LEU A 89 -2.26 -8.79 14.29
C LEU A 89 -3.63 -9.42 14.55
N GLU A 90 -4.39 -8.90 15.53
CA GLU A 90 -5.76 -9.36 15.86
C GLU A 90 -6.70 -9.41 14.65
N GLN A 91 -6.48 -8.54 13.66
CA GLN A 91 -7.33 -8.44 12.47
C GLN A 91 -6.54 -8.78 11.19
N SER A 92 -5.51 -9.62 11.29
CA SER A 92 -4.58 -9.92 10.19
C SER A 92 -4.66 -11.37 9.69
N ASP A 93 -5.89 -11.90 9.60
CA ASP A 93 -6.18 -13.30 9.26
C ASP A 93 -5.48 -13.78 7.97
N ALA A 94 -5.35 -12.90 6.97
CA ALA A 94 -4.77 -13.28 5.67
C ALA A 94 -3.28 -13.65 5.77
N VAL A 95 -2.56 -13.13 6.77
CA VAL A 95 -1.16 -13.50 7.05
C VAL A 95 -1.11 -14.76 7.93
N LEU A 96 -2.04 -14.92 8.87
CA LEU A 96 -2.06 -16.06 9.81
C LEU A 96 -2.15 -17.41 9.07
N GLU A 97 -2.78 -17.45 7.90
CA GLU A 97 -2.94 -18.66 7.09
C GLU A 97 -1.74 -18.95 6.14
N THR A 98 -0.59 -18.31 6.35
CA THR A 98 0.51 -18.35 5.39
C THR A 98 1.78 -19.00 5.92
N LYS A 99 2.67 -19.35 5.00
CA LYS A 99 4.03 -19.79 5.31
C LYS A 99 5.01 -18.72 4.84
N LEU A 100 5.81 -18.19 5.75
CA LEU A 100 6.97 -17.38 5.38
C LEU A 100 7.99 -18.28 4.67
N LEU A 101 8.52 -17.80 3.55
CA LEU A 101 9.47 -18.55 2.73
C LEU A 101 10.84 -17.88 2.74
N LYS A 102 10.88 -16.57 2.50
CA LYS A 102 12.11 -15.77 2.48
C LYS A 102 11.83 -14.34 2.95
N SER A 103 12.75 -13.76 3.72
CA SER A 103 12.92 -12.32 3.88
C SER A 103 14.15 -11.88 3.11
N LEU A 104 14.12 -10.66 2.56
CA LEU A 104 15.27 -10.09 1.87
C LEU A 104 15.34 -8.57 2.03
N HIS A 105 16.57 -8.06 1.99
CA HIS A 105 16.86 -6.65 2.12
C HIS A 105 17.65 -6.16 0.90
N GLY A 106 17.16 -5.10 0.27
CA GLY A 106 17.86 -4.42 -0.81
C GLY A 106 19.10 -3.69 -0.30
N ARG A 107 20.17 -3.70 -1.11
CA ARG A 107 21.44 -3.00 -0.81
C ARG A 107 21.32 -1.47 -0.70
N VAL A 108 20.18 -0.91 -1.07
CA VAL A 108 19.90 0.53 -1.05
C VAL A 108 18.77 0.79 -0.08
N ALA A 109 19.01 1.70 0.88
CA ALA A 109 18.07 2.09 1.92
C ALA A 109 17.54 0.95 2.80
N ASN A 110 18.22 -0.21 2.80
CA ASN A 110 17.79 -1.43 3.48
C ASN A 110 16.32 -1.78 3.16
N LEU A 111 15.91 -1.63 1.89
CA LEU A 111 14.52 -1.85 1.48
C LEU A 111 14.12 -3.31 1.72
N HIS A 112 13.24 -3.54 2.67
CA HIS A 112 12.77 -4.89 3.00
C HIS A 112 11.69 -5.39 2.03
N ALA A 113 11.73 -6.67 1.72
CA ALA A 113 10.65 -7.41 1.09
C ALA A 113 10.63 -8.84 1.64
N PHE A 114 9.49 -9.51 1.54
CA PHE A 114 9.39 -10.93 1.91
C PHE A 114 8.43 -11.69 1.00
N LEU A 115 8.62 -13.00 0.97
CA LEU A 115 7.80 -13.97 0.23
C LEU A 115 7.03 -14.83 1.22
N ALA A 116 5.71 -14.87 1.04
CA ALA A 116 4.82 -15.74 1.78
C ALA A 116 3.97 -16.58 0.83
N TYR A 117 3.84 -17.88 1.11
CA TYR A 117 2.93 -18.76 0.40
C TYR A 117 1.59 -18.80 1.13
N ARG A 118 0.50 -18.63 0.39
CA ARG A 118 -0.89 -18.75 0.85
C ARG A 118 -1.47 -20.07 0.32
N PRO A 119 -1.43 -21.19 1.07
CA PRO A 119 -1.88 -22.48 0.57
C PRO A 119 -3.36 -22.48 0.20
N SER A 120 -4.22 -21.83 0.99
CA SER A 120 -5.66 -21.76 0.77
C SER A 120 -6.04 -21.10 -0.56
N LYS A 121 -5.21 -20.15 -1.04
CA LYS A 121 -5.42 -19.44 -2.32
C LYS A 121 -4.44 -19.85 -3.42
N LYS A 122 -3.50 -20.76 -3.15
CA LYS A 122 -2.41 -21.15 -4.06
C LYS A 122 -1.62 -19.95 -4.60
N GLN A 123 -1.37 -18.97 -3.73
CA GLN A 123 -0.71 -17.70 -4.08
C GLN A 123 0.68 -17.60 -3.47
N LEU A 124 1.64 -17.14 -4.25
CA LEU A 124 2.93 -16.67 -3.75
C LEU A 124 2.91 -15.14 -3.69
N VAL A 125 2.99 -14.55 -2.49
CA VAL A 125 2.93 -13.10 -2.29
C VAL A 125 4.34 -12.57 -2.04
N LEU A 126 4.82 -11.69 -2.92
CA LEU A 126 5.99 -10.84 -2.71
C LEU A 126 5.52 -9.47 -2.23
N ALA A 127 5.74 -9.16 -0.96
CA ALA A 127 5.40 -7.88 -0.37
C ALA A 127 6.65 -7.00 -0.21
N ILE A 128 6.61 -5.78 -0.75
CA ILE A 128 7.74 -4.85 -0.78
C ILE A 128 7.39 -3.61 0.05
N SER A 129 8.28 -3.26 0.97
CA SER A 129 8.09 -2.15 1.89
C SER A 129 8.15 -0.77 1.25
N GLY A 130 7.55 0.20 1.94
CA GLY A 130 7.84 1.60 1.71
C GLY A 130 9.18 2.00 2.34
N THR A 131 9.43 3.29 2.45
CA THR A 131 10.49 3.81 3.34
C THR A 131 9.89 4.72 4.38
N HIS A 132 10.48 4.79 5.57
CA HIS A 132 10.06 5.75 6.60
C HIS A 132 10.52 7.18 6.26
N ASN A 133 11.51 7.33 5.36
CA ASN A 133 12.10 8.62 4.97
C ASN A 133 11.66 9.08 3.57
N ILE A 134 10.39 8.87 3.22
CA ILE A 134 9.82 9.27 1.93
C ILE A 134 10.01 10.78 1.68
N LYS A 135 10.04 11.60 2.74
CA LYS A 135 10.40 13.02 2.66
C LYS A 135 11.76 13.25 2.02
N GLN A 136 12.81 12.48 2.33
CA GLN A 136 14.12 12.64 1.70
C GLN A 136 14.10 12.20 0.23
N VAL A 137 13.46 11.06 -0.06
CA VAL A 137 13.29 10.54 -1.42
C VAL A 137 12.60 11.56 -2.34
N PHE A 138 11.69 12.36 -1.79
CA PHE A 138 11.04 13.45 -2.50
C PHE A 138 11.64 14.84 -2.20
N GLN A 139 12.49 15.07 -1.21
CA GLN A 139 13.17 16.36 -1.02
C GLN A 139 14.34 16.51 -1.98
N ASP A 140 14.91 15.38 -2.43
CA ASP A 140 15.76 15.29 -3.62
C ASP A 140 14.98 15.54 -4.93
N LEU A 141 13.83 16.22 -4.89
CA LEU A 141 12.90 16.65 -5.95
C LEU A 141 13.53 17.49 -7.08
N ARG A 142 14.83 17.41 -7.31
CA ARG A 142 15.29 17.34 -8.69
C ARG A 142 14.74 16.03 -9.22
N ALA A 143 13.55 16.07 -9.83
CA ALA A 143 12.86 14.94 -10.45
C ALA A 143 13.65 14.38 -11.65
N ILE A 144 14.89 13.97 -11.40
CA ILE A 144 15.89 13.54 -12.37
C ILE A 144 15.41 12.20 -12.86
N ARG A 145 14.98 12.22 -14.11
CA ARG A 145 14.72 11.01 -14.87
C ARG A 145 16.05 10.55 -15.45
N LYS A 146 16.25 9.24 -15.47
CA LYS A 146 17.32 8.63 -16.23
C LYS A 146 16.72 7.76 -17.34
N PRO A 147 17.41 7.58 -18.48
CA PRO A 147 16.95 6.69 -19.52
C PRO A 147 16.72 5.27 -18.99
N TYR A 148 15.59 4.68 -19.38
CA TYR A 148 15.27 3.27 -19.19
C TYR A 148 15.62 2.52 -20.47
N ARG A 149 16.74 1.78 -20.45
CA ARG A 149 17.40 1.29 -21.67
C ARG A 149 16.60 0.26 -22.47
N GLN A 150 15.63 -0.42 -21.87
CA GLN A 150 14.82 -1.43 -22.54
C GLN A 150 13.68 -0.81 -23.40
N GLY A 151 13.51 0.52 -23.42
CA GLY A 151 12.49 1.18 -24.24
C GLY A 151 12.94 2.53 -24.80
N LYS A 152 12.71 2.77 -26.09
CA LYS A 152 13.09 4.02 -26.75
C LYS A 152 12.36 5.21 -26.13
N GLY A 153 13.12 6.22 -25.68
CA GLY A 153 12.57 7.42 -25.04
C GLY A 153 11.96 7.19 -23.65
N CYS A 154 12.04 5.97 -23.12
CA CYS A 154 11.57 5.66 -21.77
C CYS A 154 12.52 6.27 -20.74
N ALA A 155 11.94 6.83 -19.68
CA ALA A 155 12.71 7.42 -18.60
C ALA A 155 12.04 7.15 -17.25
N VAL A 156 12.86 6.80 -16.26
CA VAL A 156 12.44 6.36 -14.92
C VAL A 156 13.00 7.31 -13.85
N HIS A 157 12.29 7.48 -12.74
CA HIS A 157 12.78 8.23 -11.59
C HIS A 157 14.10 7.62 -11.07
N THR A 158 15.13 8.43 -10.90
CA THR A 158 16.47 7.94 -10.53
C THR A 158 16.48 7.23 -9.17
N GLY A 159 15.74 7.75 -8.18
CA GLY A 159 15.65 7.15 -6.85
C GLY A 159 14.98 5.77 -6.88
N PHE A 160 13.83 5.64 -7.56
CA PHE A 160 13.12 4.35 -7.66
C PHE A 160 13.93 3.33 -8.44
N TRP A 161 14.62 3.78 -9.50
CA TRP A 161 15.53 2.91 -10.24
C TRP A 161 16.70 2.40 -9.38
N LYS A 162 17.29 3.27 -8.53
CA LYS A 162 18.38 2.87 -7.63
C LYS A 162 17.92 1.81 -6.63
N LEU A 163 16.75 2.01 -6.03
CA LEU A 163 16.15 1.06 -5.09
C LEU A 163 15.82 -0.28 -5.76
N TYR A 164 15.16 -0.23 -6.91
CA TYR A 164 14.88 -1.42 -7.70
C TYR A 164 16.16 -2.19 -8.06
N LYS A 165 17.20 -1.52 -8.57
CA LYS A 165 18.49 -2.16 -8.83
C LYS A 165 19.16 -2.75 -7.58
N GLY A 166 18.90 -2.17 -6.41
CA GLY A 166 19.43 -2.64 -5.14
C GLY A 166 18.79 -3.95 -4.65
N ILE A 167 17.56 -4.24 -5.06
CA ILE A 167 16.78 -5.42 -4.62
C ILE A 167 16.54 -6.45 -5.74
N LYS A 168 16.68 -6.06 -7.02
CA LYS A 168 16.34 -6.89 -8.20
C LYS A 168 16.91 -8.31 -8.12
N GLU A 169 18.21 -8.45 -7.95
CA GLU A 169 18.90 -9.75 -7.98
C GLU A 169 18.34 -10.68 -6.89
N ALA A 170 18.32 -10.23 -5.64
CA ALA A 170 17.78 -10.98 -4.51
C ALA A 170 16.30 -11.33 -4.68
N ALA A 171 15.48 -10.42 -5.22
CA ALA A 171 14.06 -10.68 -5.44
C ALA A 171 13.82 -11.72 -6.55
N MET A 172 14.55 -11.64 -7.66
CA MET A 172 14.43 -12.58 -8.78
C MET A 172 14.92 -13.98 -8.39
N GLU A 173 16.08 -14.08 -7.74
CA GLU A 173 16.61 -15.34 -7.19
C GLU A 173 15.62 -15.94 -6.18
N SER A 174 15.06 -15.11 -5.29
CA SER A 174 14.09 -15.57 -4.32
C SER A 174 12.80 -16.09 -4.95
N LEU A 175 12.29 -15.43 -5.99
CA LEU A 175 11.15 -15.93 -6.77
C LEU A 175 11.48 -17.26 -7.44
N HIS A 176 12.64 -17.37 -8.10
CA HIS A 176 13.08 -18.59 -8.76
C HIS A 176 13.19 -19.78 -7.80
N ASP A 177 13.97 -19.62 -6.73
CA ASP A 177 14.22 -20.67 -5.74
C ASP A 177 12.95 -21.14 -5.03
N THR A 178 11.97 -20.24 -4.90
CA THR A 178 10.71 -20.54 -4.22
C THR A 178 9.70 -21.18 -5.16
N LEU A 179 9.65 -20.75 -6.42
CA LEU A 179 8.73 -21.29 -7.42
C LEU A 179 9.14 -22.67 -7.91
N GLN A 180 10.44 -23.00 -7.93
CA GLN A 180 10.91 -24.32 -8.34
C GLN A 180 10.29 -25.46 -7.49
N PRO A 181 10.42 -25.48 -6.15
CA PRO A 181 9.82 -26.54 -5.32
C PRO A 181 8.29 -26.45 -5.23
N LEU A 182 7.70 -25.26 -5.38
CA LEU A 182 6.25 -25.04 -5.29
C LEU A 182 5.56 -25.00 -6.66
N SER A 183 6.21 -25.53 -7.70
CA SER A 183 5.80 -25.27 -9.07
C SER A 183 4.40 -25.79 -9.42
N GLN A 184 3.96 -26.89 -8.79
CA GLN A 184 2.61 -27.45 -8.96
C GLN A 184 1.57 -26.81 -8.03
N ASP A 185 2.03 -26.21 -6.93
CA ASP A 185 1.17 -25.69 -5.87
C ASP A 185 0.77 -24.23 -6.12
N VAL A 186 1.71 -23.39 -6.58
CA VAL A 186 1.48 -21.97 -6.83
C VAL A 186 0.83 -21.77 -8.19
N GLN A 187 -0.35 -21.15 -8.19
CA GLN A 187 -1.14 -20.84 -9.38
C GLN A 187 -1.15 -19.33 -9.71
N GLU A 188 -0.78 -18.50 -8.73
CA GLU A 188 -0.74 -17.05 -8.88
C GLU A 188 0.42 -16.44 -8.09
N ILE A 189 1.12 -15.50 -8.72
CA ILE A 189 2.16 -14.68 -8.09
C ILE A 189 1.55 -13.30 -7.85
N VAL A 190 1.59 -12.84 -6.61
CA VAL A 190 1.13 -11.52 -6.21
C VAL A 190 2.34 -10.66 -5.88
N ILE A 191 2.48 -9.51 -6.54
CA ILE A 191 3.45 -8.48 -6.14
C ILE A 191 2.66 -7.34 -5.52
N THR A 192 2.92 -7.06 -4.26
CA THR A 192 2.24 -6.00 -3.51
C THR A 192 3.23 -5.05 -2.84
N GLY A 193 2.81 -3.82 -2.63
CA GLY A 193 3.63 -2.83 -1.97
C GLY A 193 2.94 -1.49 -1.80
N HIS A 194 3.45 -0.71 -0.86
CA HIS A 194 2.95 0.63 -0.59
C HIS A 194 4.01 1.69 -0.83
N SER A 195 3.55 2.87 -1.25
CA SER A 195 4.42 4.02 -1.44
C SER A 195 5.56 3.68 -2.40
N MET A 196 6.80 3.88 -1.96
CA MET A 196 8.02 3.47 -2.64
C MET A 196 8.05 1.98 -3.03
N GLY A 197 7.51 1.09 -2.21
CA GLY A 197 7.41 -0.35 -2.49
C GLY A 197 6.55 -0.64 -3.70
N GLY A 198 5.48 0.14 -3.91
CA GLY A 198 4.66 0.04 -5.12
C GLY A 198 5.39 0.51 -6.38
N ALA A 199 6.24 1.54 -6.28
CA ALA A 199 7.08 1.98 -7.39
C ALA A 199 8.15 0.94 -7.75
N VAL A 200 8.80 0.34 -6.75
CA VAL A 200 9.79 -0.73 -6.94
C VAL A 200 9.15 -2.01 -7.47
N GLY A 201 7.99 -2.39 -6.93
CA GLY A 201 7.20 -3.53 -7.39
C GLY A 201 6.74 -3.36 -8.84
N SER A 202 6.36 -2.15 -9.25
CA SER A 202 6.06 -1.85 -10.65
C SER A 202 7.29 -2.05 -11.55
N LEU A 203 8.48 -1.57 -11.14
CA LEU A 203 9.70 -1.78 -11.94
C LEU A 203 10.11 -3.26 -12.01
N LEU A 204 9.92 -4.01 -10.92
CA LEU A 204 10.14 -5.45 -10.88
C LEU A 204 9.19 -6.19 -11.82
N ALA A 205 7.89 -5.88 -11.76
CA ALA A 205 6.89 -6.48 -12.64
C ALA A 205 7.16 -6.17 -14.12
N LEU A 206 7.55 -4.94 -14.44
CA LEU A 206 7.89 -4.57 -15.82
C LEU A 206 9.08 -5.38 -16.34
N ASP A 207 10.12 -5.54 -15.51
CA ASP A 207 11.30 -6.32 -15.88
C ASP A 207 11.02 -7.82 -15.99
N LEU A 208 10.14 -8.37 -15.13
CA LEU A 208 9.60 -9.73 -15.26
C LEU A 208 8.92 -9.91 -16.62
N LEU A 209 7.99 -9.02 -16.98
CA LEU A 209 7.22 -9.13 -18.23
C LEU A 209 8.09 -8.98 -19.48
N LEU A 210 9.13 -8.13 -19.42
CA LEU A 210 9.98 -7.86 -20.58
C LEU A 210 11.10 -8.88 -20.78
N ASN A 211 11.65 -9.45 -19.70
CA ASN A 211 12.91 -10.21 -19.78
C ASN A 211 12.87 -11.58 -19.12
N GLN A 212 11.88 -11.88 -18.27
CA GLN A 212 11.86 -13.07 -17.42
C GLN A 212 10.45 -13.67 -17.32
N ALA A 213 9.66 -13.60 -18.40
CA ALA A 213 8.28 -14.07 -18.42
C ALA A 213 8.20 -15.59 -18.20
N GLU A 214 9.26 -16.32 -18.57
CA GLU A 214 9.42 -17.75 -18.31
C GLU A 214 9.39 -18.10 -16.81
N LEU A 215 9.82 -17.17 -15.94
CA LEU A 215 9.76 -17.36 -14.48
C LEU A 215 8.31 -17.49 -13.98
N LEU A 216 7.36 -16.86 -14.67
CA LEU A 216 5.94 -16.96 -14.33
C LEU A 216 5.40 -18.37 -14.63
N GLY A 217 5.96 -19.06 -15.63
CA GLY A 217 5.63 -20.45 -15.95
C GLY A 217 4.12 -20.70 -16.16
N GLY A 218 3.44 -19.75 -16.81
CA GLY A 218 1.99 -19.80 -17.05
C GLY A 218 1.10 -19.42 -15.86
N ARG A 219 1.67 -19.06 -14.71
CA ARG A 219 0.92 -18.60 -13.54
C ARG A 219 0.31 -17.23 -13.78
N ARG A 220 -0.80 -16.95 -13.09
CA ARG A 220 -1.36 -15.61 -13.06
C ARG A 220 -0.43 -14.65 -12.33
N LEU A 221 -0.34 -13.42 -12.80
CA LEU A 221 0.37 -12.34 -12.15
C LEU A 221 -0.64 -11.29 -11.65
N LYS A 222 -0.62 -11.01 -10.35
CA LYS A 222 -1.48 -10.01 -9.72
C LYS A 222 -0.62 -8.91 -9.12
N LEU A 223 -0.88 -7.66 -9.50
CA LEU A 223 -0.09 -6.50 -9.11
C LEU A 223 -0.97 -5.53 -8.32
N ILE A 224 -0.76 -5.42 -7.02
CA ILE A 224 -1.60 -4.58 -6.15
C ILE A 224 -0.73 -3.57 -5.42
N PHE A 225 -0.92 -2.29 -5.70
CA PHE A 225 -0.10 -1.24 -5.09
C PHE A 225 -0.97 -0.21 -4.37
N TYR A 226 -0.49 0.28 -3.24
CA TYR A 226 -1.18 1.28 -2.42
C TYR A 226 -0.35 2.56 -2.38
N GLY A 227 -0.96 3.71 -2.64
CA GLY A 227 -0.28 5.00 -2.48
C GLY A 227 0.99 5.16 -3.32
N ALA A 228 1.15 4.38 -4.39
CA ALA A 228 2.39 4.38 -5.16
C ALA A 228 2.55 5.68 -5.97
N PRO A 229 3.75 6.28 -5.99
CA PRO A 229 4.04 7.46 -6.80
C PRO A 229 4.15 7.13 -8.29
N ARG A 230 4.18 8.17 -9.12
CA ARG A 230 4.49 8.06 -10.55
C ARG A 230 5.95 7.61 -10.75
N VAL A 231 6.14 6.56 -11.54
CA VAL A 231 7.44 5.86 -11.63
C VAL A 231 8.34 6.44 -12.73
N GLY A 232 7.75 6.94 -13.82
CA GLY A 232 8.51 7.42 -14.98
C GLY A 232 7.68 8.27 -15.91
N ASN A 233 8.18 8.47 -17.13
CA ASN A 233 7.54 9.30 -18.15
C ASN A 233 6.42 8.57 -18.91
N ALA A 234 5.74 9.29 -19.81
CA ALA A 234 4.69 8.73 -20.66
C ALA A 234 5.17 7.53 -21.50
N LYS A 235 6.39 7.56 -22.03
CA LYS A 235 6.96 6.42 -22.77
C LYS A 235 7.14 5.17 -21.91
N LEU A 236 7.49 5.31 -20.63
CA LEU A 236 7.52 4.17 -19.70
C LEU A 236 6.11 3.62 -19.43
N ALA A 237 5.09 4.49 -19.34
CA ALA A 237 3.70 4.05 -19.18
C ALA A 237 3.14 3.36 -20.45
N GLU A 238 3.54 3.82 -21.64
CA GLU A 238 3.25 3.13 -22.91
C GLU A 238 3.91 1.75 -22.92
N LEU A 239 5.20 1.66 -22.60
CA LEU A 239 5.91 0.37 -22.51
C LEU A 239 5.26 -0.61 -21.52
N TRP A 240 4.77 -0.10 -20.38
CA TRP A 240 4.00 -0.90 -19.42
C TRP A 240 2.71 -1.44 -20.02
N SER A 241 1.95 -0.58 -20.69
CA SER A 241 0.71 -0.97 -21.37
C SER A 241 0.98 -2.04 -22.42
N ASP A 242 2.01 -1.86 -23.25
CA ASP A 242 2.40 -2.81 -24.29
C ASP A 242 2.81 -4.16 -23.68
N ALA A 243 3.62 -4.14 -22.62
CA ALA A 243 4.08 -5.34 -21.94
C ALA A 243 2.93 -6.13 -21.30
N THR A 244 2.02 -5.45 -20.60
CA THR A 244 0.87 -6.12 -19.95
C THR A 244 -0.15 -6.61 -20.98
N GLN A 245 -0.42 -5.87 -22.05
CA GLN A 245 -1.30 -6.29 -23.13
C GLN A 245 -0.72 -7.50 -23.87
N LYS A 246 0.57 -7.46 -24.20
CA LYS A 246 1.26 -8.59 -24.83
C LYS A 246 1.13 -9.86 -23.98
N TYR A 247 1.44 -9.77 -22.69
CA TYR A 247 1.34 -10.93 -21.79
C TYR A 247 -0.08 -11.50 -21.74
N ARG A 248 -1.11 -10.65 -21.60
CA ARG A 248 -2.53 -11.06 -21.65
C ARG A 248 -2.92 -11.69 -22.99
N SER A 249 -2.42 -11.18 -24.11
CA SER A 249 -2.70 -11.75 -25.43
C SER A 249 -2.09 -13.15 -25.62
N GLU A 250 -0.94 -13.41 -25.00
CA GLU A 250 -0.22 -14.68 -25.08
C GLU A 250 -0.74 -15.73 -24.07
N HIS A 251 -1.23 -15.30 -22.90
CA HIS A 251 -1.57 -16.18 -21.78
C HIS A 251 -3.05 -16.11 -21.33
N GLY A 252 -3.87 -15.30 -22.00
CA GLY A 252 -5.29 -15.05 -21.70
C GLY A 252 -5.52 -13.81 -20.85
N GLU A 253 -6.71 -13.20 -20.96
CA GLU A 253 -7.04 -11.91 -20.32
C GLU A 253 -6.88 -11.93 -18.79
N GLY A 254 -7.26 -13.05 -18.15
CA GLY A 254 -7.13 -13.24 -16.71
C GLY A 254 -5.71 -13.58 -16.21
N SER A 255 -4.72 -13.68 -17.11
CA SER A 255 -3.34 -14.00 -16.74
C SER A 255 -2.63 -12.87 -16.00
N LEU A 256 -3.08 -11.61 -16.17
CA LEU A 256 -2.50 -10.46 -15.49
C LEU A 256 -3.58 -9.50 -15.00
N THR A 257 -3.63 -9.29 -13.68
CA THR A 257 -4.46 -8.28 -13.04
C THR A 257 -3.58 -7.23 -12.36
N GLU A 258 -3.98 -5.97 -12.45
CA GLU A 258 -3.23 -4.86 -11.87
C GLU A 258 -4.18 -3.82 -11.26
N CYS A 259 -3.77 -3.24 -10.13
CA CYS A 259 -4.53 -2.22 -9.44
C CYS A 259 -3.61 -1.30 -8.64
N LEU A 260 -3.81 0.02 -8.77
CA LEU A 260 -3.25 1.03 -7.88
C LEU A 260 -4.36 1.69 -7.05
N VAL A 261 -4.31 1.54 -5.73
CA VAL A 261 -5.21 2.19 -4.79
C VAL A 261 -4.64 3.55 -4.37
N LYS A 262 -5.39 4.62 -4.63
CA LYS A 262 -5.09 6.00 -4.20
C LYS A 262 -5.94 6.37 -3.00
N GLY A 263 -5.31 6.83 -1.92
CA GLY A 263 -6.03 7.27 -0.72
C GLY A 263 -6.50 8.72 -0.85
N TYR A 264 -7.67 9.03 -0.31
CA TYR A 264 -8.09 10.42 -0.12
C TYR A 264 -7.01 11.18 0.65
N ASN A 265 -6.67 12.37 0.16
CA ASN A 265 -5.71 13.27 0.79
C ASN A 265 -4.30 12.69 0.97
N ASP A 266 -3.98 11.62 0.24
CA ASP A 266 -2.60 11.16 0.07
C ASP A 266 -1.94 11.91 -1.12
N GLY A 267 -0.82 12.56 -0.84
CA GLY A 267 -0.05 13.31 -1.82
C GLY A 267 0.95 12.47 -2.63
N VAL A 268 1.30 11.27 -2.16
CA VAL A 268 2.37 10.46 -2.79
C VAL A 268 2.03 10.02 -4.21
N PRO A 269 0.81 9.55 -4.54
CA PRO A 269 0.42 9.25 -5.91
C PRO A 269 0.49 10.46 -6.85
N SER A 270 0.44 11.67 -6.29
CA SER A 270 0.56 12.90 -7.06
C SER A 270 2.01 13.36 -7.26
N LEU A 271 2.99 12.57 -6.81
CA LEU A 271 4.42 12.81 -7.00
C LEU A 271 5.08 11.72 -7.86
N PRO A 272 6.16 12.06 -8.60
CA PRO A 272 6.53 13.41 -9.00
C PRO A 272 5.40 14.07 -9.83
N PRO A 273 5.37 15.42 -9.92
CA PRO A 273 4.25 16.12 -10.54
C PRO A 273 4.03 15.75 -12.02
N TYR A 274 2.76 15.60 -12.41
CA TYR A 274 2.33 15.34 -13.79
C TYR A 274 2.92 16.34 -14.81
N LYS A 275 3.01 17.62 -14.42
CA LYS A 275 3.57 18.71 -15.24
C LYS A 275 5.05 18.51 -15.61
N LEU A 276 5.79 17.71 -14.86
CA LEU A 276 7.18 17.35 -15.18
C LEU A 276 7.28 16.15 -16.14
N GLY A 277 6.15 15.72 -16.72
CA GLY A 277 6.09 14.62 -17.69
C GLY A 277 6.04 13.23 -17.07
N TYR A 278 5.89 13.12 -15.73
CA TYR A 278 5.69 11.84 -15.04
C TYR A 278 4.26 11.33 -15.23
N ARG A 279 4.09 10.02 -15.29
CA ARG A 279 2.81 9.32 -15.45
C ARG A 279 2.73 8.12 -14.50
N HIS A 280 1.52 7.73 -14.14
CA HIS A 280 1.30 6.40 -13.60
C HIS A 280 1.45 5.36 -14.73
N VAL A 281 2.09 4.24 -14.42
CA VAL A 281 2.29 3.16 -15.39
C VAL A 281 1.00 2.37 -15.61
N THR A 282 0.24 2.11 -14.54
CA THR A 282 -1.06 1.44 -14.62
C THR A 282 -2.23 2.41 -14.83
N LYS A 283 -3.21 1.99 -15.62
CA LYS A 283 -4.49 2.68 -15.82
C LYS A 283 -5.62 2.12 -14.96
N SER A 284 -5.45 0.93 -14.39
CA SER A 284 -6.40 0.30 -13.47
C SER A 284 -6.18 0.87 -12.06
N GLN A 285 -6.98 1.86 -11.69
CA GLN A 285 -6.79 2.57 -10.43
C GLN A 285 -8.08 2.69 -9.65
N LEU A 286 -7.96 2.66 -8.32
CA LEU A 286 -9.07 2.81 -7.39
C LEU A 286 -8.84 4.02 -6.51
N TYR A 287 -9.92 4.64 -6.08
CA TYR A 287 -9.92 5.74 -5.12
C TYR A 287 -10.53 5.30 -3.80
N SER A 288 -9.77 5.40 -2.72
CA SER A 288 -10.19 5.03 -1.36
C SER A 288 -10.58 6.28 -0.59
N VAL A 289 -11.85 6.34 -0.17
CA VAL A 289 -12.38 7.43 0.64
C VAL A 289 -13.57 6.95 1.46
N GLY A 290 -13.64 7.38 2.72
CA GLY A 290 -14.81 7.09 3.55
C GLY A 290 -15.08 5.60 3.81
N GLY A 291 -14.04 4.76 3.82
CA GLY A 291 -14.17 3.31 4.00
C GLY A 291 -14.65 2.55 2.75
N ARG A 292 -14.71 3.22 1.60
CA ARG A 292 -15.12 2.63 0.31
C ARG A 292 -14.05 2.80 -0.75
N LEU A 293 -14.12 1.93 -1.76
CA LEU A 293 -13.31 1.99 -2.97
C LEU A 293 -14.17 2.27 -4.20
N TYR A 294 -13.64 3.08 -5.10
CA TYR A 294 -14.30 3.46 -6.36
C TYR A 294 -13.33 3.27 -7.53
N HIS A 295 -13.79 2.71 -8.63
CA HIS A 295 -13.06 2.66 -9.89
C HIS A 295 -12.81 4.08 -10.41
N ILE A 296 -11.55 4.39 -10.71
CA ILE A 296 -11.18 5.62 -11.41
C ILE A 296 -11.23 5.33 -12.92
N PRO A 297 -11.96 6.12 -13.72
CA PRO A 297 -11.93 5.97 -15.17
C PRO A 297 -10.48 6.09 -15.70
N PRO A 298 -10.04 5.24 -16.66
CA PRO A 298 -8.69 5.28 -17.18
C PRO A 298 -8.23 6.65 -17.72
N SER A 299 -9.16 7.46 -18.25
CA SER A 299 -8.89 8.83 -18.71
C SER A 299 -8.54 9.80 -17.56
N GLU A 300 -9.00 9.50 -16.34
CA GLU A 300 -8.84 10.33 -15.15
C GLU A 300 -7.71 9.86 -14.23
N CYS A 301 -7.00 8.79 -14.61
CA CYS A 301 -5.99 8.09 -13.79
C CYS A 301 -4.80 8.94 -13.31
N GLU A 302 -4.59 10.15 -13.84
CA GLU A 302 -3.52 11.04 -13.41
C GLU A 302 -3.96 12.00 -12.29
N HIS A 303 -5.27 12.10 -12.03
CA HIS A 303 -5.81 12.87 -10.92
C HIS A 303 -5.59 12.15 -9.58
N GLY A 304 -5.44 12.96 -8.52
CA GLY A 304 -5.22 12.48 -7.15
C GLY A 304 -6.42 12.70 -6.24
N LEU A 305 -7.39 13.54 -6.65
CA LEU A 305 -8.55 13.90 -5.85
C LEU A 305 -9.82 13.81 -6.69
N PHE A 306 -10.85 13.20 -6.09
CA PHE A 306 -12.17 13.02 -6.69
C PHE A 306 -13.25 13.43 -5.68
N ASP A 307 -14.34 13.97 -6.20
CA ASP A 307 -15.57 14.18 -5.45
C ASP A 307 -16.48 12.96 -5.63
N ILE A 308 -17.25 12.63 -4.58
CA ILE A 308 -18.14 11.48 -4.53
C ILE A 308 -19.59 11.99 -4.45
N SER A 309 -20.49 11.44 -5.26
CA SER A 309 -21.91 11.79 -5.19
C SER A 309 -22.54 11.33 -3.87
N GLU A 310 -23.55 12.05 -3.37
CA GLU A 310 -24.12 11.78 -2.03
C GLU A 310 -24.69 10.37 -1.90
N ASP A 311 -25.34 9.86 -2.96
CA ASP A 311 -25.90 8.50 -3.04
C ASP A 311 -24.83 7.40 -2.99
N ALA A 312 -23.60 7.73 -3.39
CA ALA A 312 -22.48 6.79 -3.44
C ALA A 312 -21.68 6.74 -2.13
N LYS A 313 -21.86 7.71 -1.24
CA LYS A 313 -21.21 7.74 0.08
C LYS A 313 -21.80 6.68 1.01
N ALA A 314 -21.03 6.27 2.00
CA ALA A 314 -21.51 5.36 3.04
C ALA A 314 -22.55 6.07 3.93
N ALA A 315 -23.82 5.77 3.72
CA ALA A 315 -24.90 6.29 4.57
C ALA A 315 -24.78 5.69 5.99
N GLY A 316 -24.73 6.55 7.01
CA GLY A 316 -24.78 6.13 8.42
C GLY A 316 -23.53 5.44 8.98
N THR A 317 -22.49 5.20 8.19
CA THR A 317 -21.23 4.60 8.67
C THR A 317 -20.27 5.69 9.14
N ALA A 318 -19.79 5.58 10.38
CA ALA A 318 -18.79 6.51 10.90
C ALA A 318 -17.46 6.31 10.16
N VAL A 319 -17.05 7.30 9.37
CA VAL A 319 -15.75 7.28 8.68
C VAL A 319 -14.63 7.23 9.72
N LEU A 320 -13.81 6.17 9.72
CA LEU A 320 -12.72 6.01 10.68
C LEU A 320 -11.64 7.09 10.52
N TYR A 321 -11.22 7.34 9.28
CA TYR A 321 -10.10 8.25 8.95
C TYR A 321 -10.54 9.40 8.04
N PRO A 322 -11.38 10.34 8.51
CA PRO A 322 -11.99 11.35 7.64
C PRO A 322 -11.00 12.39 7.07
N ARG A 323 -9.78 12.50 7.61
CA ARG A 323 -8.71 13.33 7.00
C ARG A 323 -7.93 12.59 5.91
N GLY A 324 -8.15 11.28 5.74
CA GLY A 324 -7.38 10.41 4.86
C GLY A 324 -5.88 10.53 5.12
N GLY A 325 -5.05 10.28 4.12
CA GLY A 325 -3.60 10.39 4.19
C GLY A 325 -2.88 9.08 3.84
N HIS A 326 -1.57 9.19 3.68
CA HIS A 326 -0.73 8.13 3.15
C HIS A 326 -0.63 6.87 4.02
N ASN A 327 -1.02 6.90 5.30
CA ASN A 327 -0.93 5.73 6.16
C ASN A 327 -2.29 5.04 6.40
N TYR A 328 -3.32 5.43 5.63
CA TYR A 328 -4.70 4.96 5.80
C TYR A 328 -5.20 4.28 4.53
N TYR A 329 -5.06 2.96 4.50
CA TYR A 329 -5.56 2.09 3.43
C TYR A 329 -6.31 0.92 4.04
N SER A 330 -7.34 0.44 3.32
CA SER A 330 -8.13 -0.73 3.73
C SER A 330 -8.72 -0.61 5.14
N GLU A 331 -9.07 0.62 5.55
CA GLU A 331 -9.59 0.95 6.88
C GLU A 331 -8.65 0.63 8.05
N ARG A 332 -7.34 0.62 7.79
CA ARG A 332 -6.31 0.33 8.79
C ARG A 332 -5.43 1.55 9.04
N ASP A 333 -4.96 1.66 10.28
CA ASP A 333 -3.91 2.60 10.69
C ASP A 333 -2.59 1.83 10.75
N TRP A 334 -1.84 1.90 9.67
CA TRP A 334 -0.59 1.16 9.54
C TRP A 334 0.48 1.64 10.53
N GLU A 335 0.45 2.94 10.87
CA GLU A 335 1.37 3.50 11.84
C GLU A 335 1.13 2.89 13.23
N ARG A 336 -0.14 2.71 13.62
CA ARG A 336 -0.49 2.04 14.88
C ARG A 336 0.06 0.62 14.96
N ILE A 337 -0.06 -0.17 13.90
CA ILE A 337 0.45 -1.55 13.86
C ILE A 337 1.97 -1.53 14.02
N MET A 338 2.68 -0.69 13.26
CA MET A 338 4.13 -0.55 13.36
C MET A 338 4.60 -0.14 14.76
N ARG A 339 3.96 0.88 15.36
CA ARG A 339 4.33 1.35 16.72
C ARG A 339 4.17 0.24 17.76
N ARG A 340 3.11 -0.57 17.65
CA ARG A 340 2.86 -1.67 18.59
C ARG A 340 3.84 -2.83 18.39
N LEU A 341 4.18 -3.17 17.14
CA LEU A 341 5.22 -4.16 16.84
C LEU A 341 6.59 -3.71 17.36
N ALA A 342 6.97 -2.45 17.12
CA ALA A 342 8.23 -1.89 17.61
C ALA A 342 8.29 -1.90 19.15
N TRP A 343 7.21 -1.53 19.83
CA TRP A 343 7.15 -1.62 21.30
C TRP A 343 7.38 -3.06 21.77
N LEU A 344 6.79 -4.06 21.09
CA LEU A 344 6.97 -5.46 21.45
C LEU A 344 8.42 -5.93 21.25
N VAL A 345 9.08 -5.52 20.16
CA VAL A 345 10.52 -5.79 19.95
C VAL A 345 11.37 -5.26 21.10
N ASP A 346 11.12 -4.02 21.53
CA ASP A 346 11.93 -3.36 22.56
C ASP A 346 11.72 -3.94 23.98
N ASN A 347 10.62 -4.65 24.21
CA ASN A 347 10.17 -4.99 25.56
C ASN A 347 9.97 -6.49 25.83
N MET A 348 9.57 -7.30 24.84
CA MET A 348 9.17 -8.70 25.06
C MET A 348 10.29 -9.54 25.70
N ASP A 349 11.51 -9.42 25.18
CA ASP A 349 12.64 -10.24 25.63
C ASP A 349 13.43 -9.55 26.77
N ARG A 350 13.11 -8.28 27.04
CA ARG A 350 13.76 -7.47 28.08
C ARG A 350 13.09 -7.61 29.45
N TYR A 351 11.78 -7.79 29.48
CA TYR A 351 10.99 -7.78 30.72
C TYR A 351 10.17 -9.06 30.87
N PRO A 352 10.36 -9.85 31.93
CA PRO A 352 9.52 -11.03 32.19
C PRO A 352 8.03 -10.72 32.34
N ASP A 353 7.68 -9.47 32.72
CA ASP A 353 6.32 -8.98 32.89
C ASP A 353 5.84 -8.11 31.70
N TRP A 354 6.47 -8.24 30.52
CA TRP A 354 6.18 -7.41 29.35
C TRP A 354 4.69 -7.38 28.97
N GLU A 355 3.93 -8.47 29.14
CA GLU A 355 2.49 -8.47 28.83
C GLU A 355 1.73 -7.46 29.68
N LYS A 356 1.99 -7.44 30.99
CA LYS A 356 1.36 -6.48 31.91
C LYS A 356 1.73 -5.04 31.54
N ARG A 357 2.98 -4.82 31.14
CA ARG A 357 3.46 -3.53 30.65
C ARG A 357 2.77 -3.13 29.36
N TYR A 358 2.62 -4.04 28.40
CA TYR A 358 1.92 -3.79 27.13
C TYR A 358 0.47 -3.34 27.38
N TYR A 359 -0.25 -4.06 28.24
CA TYR A 359 -1.61 -3.67 28.62
C TYR A 359 -1.65 -2.31 29.32
N LYS A 360 -0.68 -1.99 30.17
CA LYS A 360 -0.65 -0.71 30.90
C LYS A 360 -0.25 0.47 30.02
N GLU A 361 0.73 0.30 29.15
CA GLU A 361 1.41 1.39 28.42
C GLU A 361 0.84 1.59 27.01
N VAL A 362 0.32 0.52 26.38
CA VAL A 362 -0.19 0.57 25.01
C VAL A 362 -1.72 0.48 24.99
N ILE A 363 -2.29 -0.57 25.59
CA ILE A 363 -3.73 -0.83 25.51
C ILE A 363 -4.55 0.08 26.43
N GLY A 364 -4.08 0.26 27.67
CA GLY A 364 -4.74 1.03 28.70
C GLY A 364 -5.05 2.47 28.27
N PRO A 365 -4.07 3.24 27.75
CA PRO A 365 -4.31 4.58 27.24
C PRO A 365 -5.32 4.61 26.11
N GLU A 366 -5.21 3.70 25.13
CA GLU A 366 -6.15 3.63 24.00
C GLU A 366 -7.59 3.33 24.47
N GLN A 367 -7.78 2.35 25.35
CA GLN A 367 -9.09 1.97 25.88
C GLN A 367 -9.66 3.00 26.87
N ALA A 368 -8.82 3.65 27.68
CA ALA A 368 -9.26 4.72 28.58
C ALA A 368 -9.81 5.91 27.80
N TRP A 369 -9.18 6.23 26.67
CA TRP A 369 -9.70 7.22 25.73
C TRP A 369 -11.02 6.78 25.10
N GLN A 370 -11.13 5.54 24.60
CA GLN A 370 -12.39 5.02 24.06
C GLN A 370 -13.55 5.10 25.07
N ARG A 371 -13.30 4.74 26.34
CA ARG A 371 -14.29 4.82 27.43
C ARG A 371 -14.67 6.26 27.79
N LYS A 372 -13.70 7.18 27.86
CA LYS A 372 -13.95 8.62 28.10
C LYS A 372 -14.87 9.22 27.05
N ILE A 373 -14.84 8.68 25.84
CA ILE A 373 -15.64 9.13 24.69
C ILE A 373 -17.03 8.49 24.71
N ALA A 374 -17.13 7.19 25.04
CA ALA A 374 -18.41 6.51 25.22
C ALA A 374 -19.25 7.09 26.38
N GLY A 375 -18.59 7.58 27.43
CA GLY A 375 -19.24 8.24 28.57
C GLY A 375 -19.56 9.73 28.37
N SER A 376 -19.00 10.38 27.34
CA SER A 376 -19.37 11.76 27.01
C SER A 376 -20.64 11.78 26.18
N LYS A 377 -21.79 12.06 26.81
CA LYS A 377 -23.04 12.37 26.07
C LYS A 377 -22.75 13.42 24.98
N PRO A 378 -23.34 13.29 23.78
CA PRO A 378 -23.19 14.32 22.76
C PRO A 378 -23.64 15.65 23.33
N LYS A 379 -22.73 16.63 23.39
CA LYS A 379 -23.11 18.01 23.66
C LYS A 379 -23.77 18.56 22.39
N TYR A 380 -25.09 18.69 22.51
CA TYR A 380 -26.07 19.41 21.69
C TYR A 380 -26.84 18.59 20.64
N ALA A 381 -28.15 18.49 20.94
CA ALA A 381 -29.27 18.57 20.03
C ALA A 381 -29.35 19.95 19.36
#